data_AF-A0A852KXT7-F1
#
_entry.id   AF-A0A852KXT7-F1
#
_cell.length_a   1.000
_cell.length_b   1.000
_cell.length_c   1.000
_cell.angle_alpha   90.00
_cell.angle_beta   90.00
_cell.angle_gamma   90.00
#
_symmetry.space_group_name_H-M   'P 1'
#
loop_
_entity.id
_entity.type
_entity.pdbx_description
1 polymer ?
#
loop_
_entity_poly.entity_id
_entity_poly.type
_entity_poly.pdbx_seq_one_letter_code
_entity_poly.pdbx_strand_id
1 'polypeptide(L)'
;LSSSDFQNSNFIRVHKVISVANFTMKESSLQLSDVFLKALNHLPLEYNYILYSRIFDDFGTHYYTSGKMGGSYDILYQYSSEELKNSGLTVDESIECVRAETRRRVLFWKKTEVSTRCTTNRMTEKQEGSILESAERSISLIKGGRSEYAAALAWEKKGAFPGHTVFTNWLESTKDNPVVVDFEVSPIMDLVKNVPCAATKRRNLGRALREYMGRFDPCRCAPCPNNGRPVLSGTECLCLCQSGTYGKNCEIRAPGYKSVAVDGRWSCWSEWSSCDASFKTRRTRECNNPPPMNGGKPCEGEWEEEEDCYVSVFMDRGAPCINDDESRREEDVLVGEPESACSRPDPPENGFIRNEKNWYAVGEEVEIACMSGHVLSGYQFLQCLPDQTWTQQTVECQTSVCPRPPTSDSVTISPFKQQYNIGEMMTLSCKAGFIVTGQTQYTCGKDLSWTPHILGSITCEKDMQTKIRGVCNPGQKQVGSQCVCMSPEEDCGQYSEDICVLHAVSERNVTKPSCQHSAEICLGEQSFHFLHAGPCHGDSSLEWAIERAKLSANSLKKVPCGYDTCYDWEECPDTQTRCSCLMPYQCPKEESRLHCIQMRSTGRRRAVSHCMLAAMKCAGIKLEVLEQGSCPM
;
A
#
# COMPACT_ATOMS: atom_id res chain seq x y z
N LEU A 1 33.49 -40.13 20.65
CA LEU A 1 32.68 -40.42 19.44
C LEU A 1 32.98 -41.80 18.84
N SER A 2 34.19 -42.36 18.96
CA SER A 2 34.50 -43.73 18.50
C SER A 2 33.85 -44.89 19.30
N SER A 3 32.82 -44.60 20.13
CA SER A 3 32.19 -45.62 20.99
C SER A 3 31.24 -46.52 20.24
N SER A 4 30.49 -45.93 19.32
CA SER A 4 29.47 -46.60 18.51
C SER A 4 30.09 -47.56 17.51
N ASP A 5 31.38 -47.43 17.24
CA ASP A 5 32.09 -48.17 16.20
C ASP A 5 32.23 -49.66 16.57
N PHE A 6 32.28 -49.97 17.87
CA PHE A 6 32.56 -51.34 18.34
C PHE A 6 31.32 -52.22 18.43
N GLN A 7 30.15 -51.65 18.70
CA GLN A 7 28.90 -52.42 18.83
C GLN A 7 27.66 -51.54 18.66
N ASN A 8 26.55 -52.18 18.25
CA ASN A 8 25.25 -51.54 18.17
C ASN A 8 24.82 -51.01 19.55
N SER A 9 24.71 -49.69 19.67
CA SER A 9 24.55 -49.00 20.94
C SER A 9 23.35 -48.07 20.93
N ASN A 10 22.64 -48.00 22.05
CA ASN A 10 21.65 -46.97 22.34
C ASN A 10 22.21 -46.01 23.38
N PHE A 11 21.80 -44.76 23.34
CA PHE A 11 22.27 -43.73 24.27
C PHE A 11 21.11 -43.14 25.07
N ILE A 12 21.31 -42.98 26.38
CA ILE A 12 20.37 -42.29 27.27
C ILE A 12 21.10 -41.08 27.84
N ARG A 13 20.59 -39.88 27.56
CA ARG A 13 21.17 -38.61 28.02
C ARG A 13 20.50 -38.17 29.31
N VAL A 14 21.31 -37.80 30.29
CA VAL A 14 20.87 -37.17 31.54
C VAL A 14 21.49 -35.79 31.60
N HIS A 15 20.64 -34.76 31.61
CA HIS A 15 21.09 -33.38 31.67
C HIS A 15 20.37 -32.58 32.77
N LYS A 16 21.11 -31.70 33.44
CA LYS A 16 20.60 -30.75 34.42
C LYS A 16 21.45 -29.48 34.43
N VAL A 17 20.81 -28.35 34.12
CA VAL A 17 21.44 -27.03 34.21
C VAL A 17 21.39 -26.55 35.67
N ILE A 18 22.49 -25.95 36.11
CA ILE A 18 22.68 -25.41 37.44
C ILE A 18 23.10 -23.96 37.27
N SER A 19 22.17 -23.04 37.50
CA SER A 19 22.40 -21.60 37.36
C SER A 19 22.74 -20.96 38.71
N VAL A 20 23.80 -20.17 38.73
CA VAL A 20 24.22 -19.31 39.84
C VAL A 20 23.72 -17.89 39.63
N ALA A 21 23.73 -17.42 38.37
CA ALA A 21 23.25 -16.09 38.00
C ALA A 21 22.66 -16.11 36.58
N ASN A 22 21.84 -15.10 36.27
CA ASN A 22 21.34 -14.84 34.93
C ASN A 22 21.86 -13.48 34.47
N PHE A 23 22.09 -13.32 33.18
CA PHE A 23 22.51 -12.04 32.60
C PHE A 23 21.78 -11.74 31.29
N THR A 24 21.68 -10.45 30.98
CA THR A 24 21.19 -9.92 29.72
C THR A 24 22.06 -8.73 29.36
N MET A 25 22.59 -8.75 28.13
CA MET A 25 23.43 -7.68 27.61
C MET A 25 22.57 -6.49 27.17
N LYS A 26 23.10 -5.28 27.28
CA LYS A 26 22.46 -4.08 26.75
C LYS A 26 22.48 -4.12 25.21
N GLU A 27 21.38 -3.74 24.57
CA GLU A 27 21.25 -3.78 23.10
C GLU A 27 22.10 -2.74 22.36
N SER A 28 22.38 -1.60 23.01
CA SER A 28 23.09 -0.47 22.39
C SER A 28 24.26 0.01 23.24
N SER A 29 25.25 0.63 22.56
CA SER A 29 26.46 1.18 23.20
C SER A 29 27.29 0.14 23.97
N LEU A 30 27.40 -1.07 23.41
CA LEU A 30 28.27 -2.11 23.94
C LEU A 30 29.74 -1.67 23.87
N GLN A 31 30.47 -1.89 24.95
CA GLN A 31 31.91 -1.59 25.02
C GLN A 31 32.69 -2.81 24.52
N LEU A 32 33.43 -2.63 23.44
CA LEU A 32 34.28 -3.68 22.87
C LEU A 32 35.54 -3.84 23.70
N SER A 33 36.09 -5.05 23.76
CA SER A 33 37.40 -5.27 24.37
C SER A 33 38.50 -4.63 23.51
N ASP A 34 39.57 -4.13 24.14
CA ASP A 34 40.68 -3.49 23.45
C ASP A 34 41.34 -4.43 22.42
N VAL A 35 41.41 -5.72 22.73
CA VAL A 35 42.00 -6.74 21.85
C VAL A 35 41.15 -6.92 20.58
N PHE A 36 39.83 -7.00 20.74
CA PHE A 36 38.90 -7.13 19.62
C PHE A 36 38.87 -5.85 18.77
N LEU A 37 38.78 -4.68 19.42
CA LEU A 37 38.81 -3.39 18.75
C LEU A 37 40.11 -3.18 17.96
N LYS A 38 41.25 -3.56 18.53
CA LYS A 38 42.54 -3.53 17.83
C LYS A 38 42.54 -4.43 16.61
N ALA A 39 42.03 -5.67 16.71
CA ALA A 39 41.94 -6.58 15.58
C ALA A 39 41.05 -6.00 14.46
N LEU A 40 39.88 -5.45 14.80
CA LEU A 40 38.98 -4.79 13.85
C LEU A 40 39.62 -3.58 13.15
N ASN A 41 40.43 -2.80 13.87
CA ASN A 41 41.12 -1.65 13.29
C ASN A 41 42.19 -2.03 12.27
N HIS A 42 42.84 -3.18 12.42
CA HIS A 42 43.89 -3.67 11.50
C HIS A 42 43.33 -4.40 10.28
N LEU A 43 42.01 -4.60 10.17
CA LEU A 43 41.41 -5.20 8.98
C LEU A 43 41.52 -4.26 7.77
N PRO A 44 41.94 -4.77 6.59
CA PRO A 44 42.01 -3.98 5.38
C PRO A 44 40.61 -3.60 4.88
N LEU A 45 40.52 -2.48 4.17
CA LEU A 45 39.26 -2.03 3.56
C LEU A 45 38.92 -2.85 2.31
N GLU A 46 39.93 -3.24 1.54
CA GLU A 46 39.78 -4.22 0.47
C GLU A 46 39.47 -5.60 1.05
N TYR A 47 38.57 -6.31 0.38
CA TYR A 47 38.17 -7.63 0.82
C TYR A 47 39.34 -8.60 0.73
N ASN A 48 39.78 -9.11 1.88
CA ASN A 48 40.80 -10.14 1.98
C ASN A 48 40.30 -11.27 2.89
N TYR A 49 39.84 -12.37 2.28
CA TYR A 49 39.24 -13.47 3.02
C TYR A 49 40.14 -13.97 4.18
N ILE A 50 41.45 -14.12 3.96
CA ILE A 50 42.37 -14.72 4.94
C ILE A 50 42.46 -13.89 6.22
N LEU A 51 42.49 -12.56 6.09
CA LEU A 51 42.58 -11.67 7.25
C LEU A 51 41.23 -11.56 7.98
N TYR A 52 40.13 -11.56 7.23
CA TYR A 52 38.79 -11.49 7.80
C TYR A 52 38.38 -12.80 8.49
N SER A 53 38.73 -13.97 7.94
CA SER A 53 38.37 -15.27 8.53
C SER A 53 39.00 -15.49 9.91
N ARG A 54 40.20 -14.94 10.13
CA ARG A 54 40.90 -15.00 11.43
C ARG A 54 40.09 -14.37 12.56
N ILE A 55 39.23 -13.39 12.28
CA ILE A 55 38.35 -12.82 13.30
C ILE A 55 37.42 -13.90 13.88
N PHE A 56 36.93 -14.81 13.04
CA PHE A 56 36.07 -15.90 13.50
C PHE A 56 36.84 -17.00 14.23
N ASP A 57 38.09 -17.25 13.83
CA ASP A 57 38.97 -18.20 14.51
C ASP A 57 39.33 -17.68 15.92
N ASP A 58 39.68 -16.40 16.04
CA ASP A 58 40.20 -15.79 17.28
C ASP A 58 39.08 -15.36 18.24
N PHE A 59 37.96 -14.84 17.73
CA PHE A 59 36.89 -14.23 18.54
C PHE A 59 35.54 -14.95 18.44
N GLY A 60 35.40 -15.92 17.53
CA GLY A 60 34.16 -16.63 17.28
C GLY A 60 33.23 -15.90 16.31
N THR A 61 32.06 -16.51 16.05
CA THR A 61 31.08 -16.02 15.08
C THR A 61 29.93 -15.23 15.72
N HIS A 62 29.76 -15.37 17.03
CA HIS A 62 28.65 -14.81 17.78
C HIS A 62 29.09 -14.30 19.16
N TYR A 63 28.28 -13.44 19.75
CA TYR A 63 28.38 -13.03 21.15
C TYR A 63 27.07 -13.34 21.89
N TYR A 64 27.15 -13.51 23.21
CA TYR A 64 25.98 -13.78 24.04
C TYR A 64 25.14 -12.51 24.22
N THR A 65 23.83 -12.59 23.96
CA THR A 65 22.87 -11.51 24.25
C THR A 65 22.18 -11.73 25.59
N SER A 66 21.89 -12.98 25.93
CA SER A 66 21.30 -13.37 27.20
C SER A 66 21.80 -14.77 27.59
N GLY A 67 21.75 -15.10 28.88
CA GLY A 67 22.05 -16.45 29.31
C GLY A 67 22.17 -16.62 30.82
N LYS A 68 22.59 -17.82 31.23
CA LYS A 68 22.82 -18.17 32.63
C LYS A 68 24.29 -18.50 32.86
N MET A 69 24.80 -18.16 34.02
CA MET A 69 26.15 -18.52 34.48
C MET A 69 26.04 -19.64 35.50
N GLY A 70 26.86 -20.68 35.35
CA GLY A 70 26.92 -21.78 36.31
C GLY A 70 27.54 -23.03 35.70
N GLY A 71 26.82 -24.15 35.73
CA GLY A 71 27.29 -25.42 35.17
C GLY A 71 26.16 -26.23 34.55
N SER A 72 26.52 -27.19 33.71
CA SER A 72 25.60 -28.16 33.15
C SER A 72 26.11 -29.55 33.45
N TYR A 73 25.39 -30.28 34.30
CA TYR A 73 25.59 -31.71 34.47
C TYR A 73 24.97 -32.40 33.25
N ASP A 74 25.79 -33.00 32.40
CA ASP A 74 25.33 -33.62 31.15
C ASP A 74 26.16 -34.87 30.90
N ILE A 75 25.51 -36.03 31.00
CA ILE A 75 26.14 -37.34 30.83
C ILE A 75 25.32 -38.14 29.83
N LEU A 76 26.04 -38.76 28.89
CA LEU A 76 25.46 -39.66 27.90
C LEU A 76 25.89 -41.10 28.22
N TYR A 77 24.96 -41.92 28.70
CA TYR A 77 25.22 -43.34 28.97
C TYR A 77 25.07 -44.16 27.70
N GLN A 78 26.05 -45.01 27.42
CA GLN A 78 26.06 -45.92 26.27
C GLN A 78 25.64 -47.31 26.72
N TYR A 79 24.59 -47.85 26.12
CA TYR A 79 24.10 -49.21 26.38
C TYR A 79 24.20 -50.07 25.13
N SER A 80 24.52 -51.35 25.27
CA SER A 80 24.32 -52.31 24.19
C SER A 80 22.82 -52.40 23.85
N SER A 81 22.48 -52.25 22.56
CA SER A 81 21.09 -52.41 22.13
C SER A 81 20.55 -53.82 22.39
N GLU A 82 21.42 -54.83 22.51
CA GLU A 82 21.05 -56.21 22.80
C GLU A 82 20.74 -56.40 24.29
N GLU A 83 21.56 -55.87 25.19
CA GLU A 83 21.30 -55.90 26.63
C GLU A 83 20.02 -55.12 27.00
N LEU A 84 19.78 -53.97 26.35
CA LEU A 84 18.53 -53.22 26.50
C LEU A 84 17.30 -53.99 26.00
N LYS A 85 17.42 -54.79 24.94
CA LYS A 85 16.33 -55.66 24.50
C LYS A 85 16.13 -56.84 25.47
N ASN A 86 17.22 -57.41 25.96
CA ASN A 86 17.21 -58.54 26.88
C ASN A 86 16.64 -58.19 28.27
N SER A 87 16.72 -56.92 28.70
CA SER A 87 16.08 -56.46 29.94
C SER A 87 14.55 -56.46 29.86
N GLY A 88 13.98 -56.37 28.65
CA GLY A 88 12.54 -56.26 28.44
C GLY A 88 11.95 -54.90 28.81
N LEU A 89 12.79 -53.88 29.08
CA LEU A 89 12.35 -52.52 29.36
C LEU A 89 11.90 -51.82 28.07
N THR A 90 10.81 -51.06 28.15
CA THR A 90 10.46 -50.10 27.09
C THR A 90 11.41 -48.89 27.12
N VAL A 91 11.40 -48.08 26.05
CA VAL A 91 12.23 -46.87 25.99
C VAL A 91 11.89 -45.92 27.15
N ASP A 92 10.61 -45.66 27.40
CA ASP A 92 10.17 -44.77 28.49
C ASP A 92 10.53 -45.33 29.87
N GLU A 93 10.35 -46.64 30.08
CA GLU A 93 10.78 -47.29 31.33
C GLU A 93 12.29 -47.16 31.54
N SER A 94 13.10 -47.37 30.49
CA SER A 94 14.56 -47.25 30.59
C SER A 94 15.00 -45.83 30.96
N ILE A 95 14.35 -44.80 30.41
CA ILE A 95 14.59 -43.39 30.72
C ILE A 95 14.20 -43.09 32.17
N GLU A 96 13.04 -43.56 32.63
CA GLU A 96 12.59 -43.37 34.02
C GLU A 96 13.49 -44.11 35.02
N CYS A 97 13.97 -45.31 34.70
CA CYS A 97 14.92 -46.03 35.54
C CYS A 97 16.24 -45.26 35.72
N VAL A 98 16.82 -44.76 34.62
CA VAL A 98 18.05 -43.94 34.65
C VAL A 98 17.83 -42.65 35.42
N ARG A 99 16.67 -42.00 35.24
CA ARG A 99 16.28 -40.78 35.96
C ARG A 99 16.15 -41.03 37.47
N ALA A 100 15.45 -42.09 37.87
CA ALA A 100 15.22 -42.45 39.26
C ALA A 100 16.53 -42.83 39.97
N GLU A 101 17.38 -43.64 39.33
CA GLU A 101 18.67 -44.02 39.90
C GLU A 101 19.61 -42.81 40.01
N THR A 102 19.65 -41.93 39.00
CA THR A 102 20.48 -40.71 39.06
C THR A 102 20.06 -39.80 40.22
N ARG A 103 18.74 -39.62 40.44
CA ARG A 103 18.21 -38.85 41.57
C ARG A 103 18.63 -39.44 42.91
N ARG A 104 18.59 -40.78 43.03
CA ARG A 104 18.93 -41.49 44.26
C ARG A 104 20.42 -41.52 44.56
N ARG A 105 21.26 -41.86 43.58
CA ARG A 105 22.71 -42.12 43.76
C ARG A 105 23.59 -40.89 43.56
N VAL A 106 23.26 -40.03 42.60
CA VAL A 106 24.08 -38.86 42.22
C VAL A 106 23.58 -37.58 42.90
N LEU A 107 22.27 -37.30 42.80
CA LEU A 107 21.67 -36.07 43.37
C LEU A 107 21.22 -36.22 44.83
N PHE A 108 21.37 -37.42 45.42
CA PHE A 108 21.05 -37.78 46.81
C PHE A 108 19.68 -37.32 47.32
N TRP A 109 18.62 -37.60 46.55
CA TRP A 109 17.25 -37.43 47.02
C TRP A 109 16.78 -38.66 47.80
N LYS A 110 16.58 -38.49 49.12
CA LYS A 110 16.23 -39.58 50.06
C LYS A 110 14.87 -40.23 49.80
N LYS A 111 13.93 -39.54 49.13
CA LYS A 111 12.59 -40.04 48.78
C LYS A 111 12.45 -40.18 47.27
N THR A 112 12.95 -41.27 46.70
CA THR A 112 12.68 -41.62 45.29
C THR A 112 12.30 -43.09 45.25
N GLU A 113 11.02 -43.37 44.98
CA GLU A 113 10.57 -44.73 44.74
C GLU A 113 11.17 -45.21 43.42
N VAL A 114 11.89 -46.33 43.48
CA VAL A 114 12.46 -46.98 42.30
C VAL A 114 11.57 -48.16 41.97
N SER A 115 11.04 -48.19 40.74
CA SER A 115 10.25 -49.33 40.26
C SER A 115 11.07 -50.61 40.35
N THR A 116 10.45 -51.69 40.84
CA THR A 116 11.11 -53.01 40.96
C THR A 116 11.62 -53.51 39.61
N ARG A 117 10.95 -53.15 38.50
CA ARG A 117 11.40 -53.44 37.13
C ARG A 117 12.76 -52.84 36.79
N CYS A 118 13.15 -51.73 37.42
CA CYS A 118 14.45 -51.11 37.21
C CYS A 118 15.59 -51.87 37.89
N THR A 119 15.30 -52.67 38.93
CA THR A 119 16.33 -53.36 39.72
C THR A 119 16.39 -54.86 39.44
N THR A 120 15.26 -55.51 39.16
CA THR A 120 15.16 -56.98 39.01
C THR A 120 15.00 -57.43 37.56
N ASN A 121 15.51 -56.68 36.59
CA ASN A 121 15.52 -57.13 35.20
C ASN A 121 16.85 -57.85 34.88
N ARG A 122 16.84 -58.63 33.79
CA ARG A 122 17.97 -59.50 33.39
C ARG A 122 19.28 -58.75 33.15
N MET A 123 19.23 -57.46 32.83
CA MET A 123 20.42 -56.63 32.63
C MET A 123 20.93 -56.12 33.98
N THR A 124 20.06 -55.51 34.79
CA THR A 124 20.47 -54.87 36.04
C THR A 124 20.83 -55.87 37.13
N GLU A 125 20.23 -57.06 37.16
CA GLU A 125 20.62 -58.13 38.10
C GLU A 125 22.09 -58.56 37.92
N LYS A 126 22.65 -58.45 36.70
CA LYS A 126 24.08 -58.73 36.45
C LYS A 126 25.00 -57.68 37.09
N GLN A 127 24.47 -56.51 37.44
CA GLN A 127 25.19 -55.35 38.00
C GLN A 127 24.55 -54.89 39.32
N GLU A 128 24.28 -55.84 40.22
CA GLU A 128 23.76 -55.58 41.58
C GLU A 128 22.48 -54.72 41.63
N GLY A 129 21.67 -54.77 40.58
CA GLY A 129 20.41 -54.02 40.45
C GLY A 129 20.57 -52.57 39.96
N SER A 130 21.75 -52.16 39.47
CA SER A 130 22.00 -50.82 38.94
C SER A 130 21.81 -50.76 37.42
N ILE A 131 20.96 -49.84 36.94
CA ILE A 131 20.84 -49.53 35.51
C ILE A 131 21.97 -48.61 35.03
N LEU A 132 22.51 -47.73 35.90
CA LEU A 132 23.64 -46.86 35.54
C LEU A 132 24.93 -47.64 35.31
N GLU A 133 25.23 -48.63 36.16
CA GLU A 133 26.40 -49.51 36.02
C GLU A 133 26.21 -50.60 34.96
N SER A 134 24.98 -50.80 34.48
CA SER A 134 24.69 -51.66 33.34
C SER A 134 25.08 -51.05 31.99
N ALA A 135 25.41 -49.75 31.95
CA ALA A 135 25.96 -49.14 30.75
C ALA A 135 27.34 -49.73 30.42
N GLU A 136 27.80 -49.60 29.18
CA GLU A 136 29.19 -49.91 28.83
C GLU A 136 30.16 -48.88 29.39
N ARG A 137 29.75 -47.61 29.30
CA ARG A 137 30.45 -46.44 29.80
C ARG A 137 29.52 -45.22 29.76
N SER A 138 29.98 -44.12 30.34
CA SER A 138 29.34 -42.82 30.20
C SER A 138 30.29 -41.81 29.55
N ILE A 139 29.73 -40.92 28.75
CA ILE A 139 30.46 -39.83 28.10
C ILE A 139 30.07 -38.54 28.83
N SER A 140 31.06 -37.89 29.43
CA SER A 140 30.87 -36.61 30.10
C SER A 140 30.79 -35.49 29.07
N LEU A 141 29.66 -34.79 29.04
CA LEU A 141 29.42 -33.55 28.32
C LEU A 141 29.28 -32.37 29.30
N ILE A 142 29.79 -32.58 30.52
CA ILE A 142 29.65 -31.65 31.63
C ILE A 142 30.36 -30.34 31.30
N LYS A 143 29.70 -29.23 31.60
CA LYS A 143 30.22 -27.87 31.42
C LYS A 143 30.28 -27.14 32.75
N GLY A 144 31.36 -26.38 32.98
CA GLY A 144 31.56 -25.60 34.20
C GLY A 144 32.15 -26.42 35.35
N GLY A 145 32.70 -25.72 36.34
CA GLY A 145 33.49 -26.33 37.41
C GLY A 145 34.90 -26.69 36.98
N ARG A 146 35.69 -27.24 37.91
CA ARG A 146 37.05 -27.70 37.58
C ARG A 146 37.00 -28.99 36.78
N SER A 147 37.89 -29.10 35.78
CA SER A 147 37.97 -30.25 34.88
C SER A 147 38.21 -31.57 35.60
N GLU A 148 38.96 -31.55 36.71
CA GLU A 148 39.22 -32.72 37.57
C GLU A 148 37.92 -33.35 38.08
N TYR A 149 37.00 -32.53 38.61
CA TYR A 149 35.73 -33.01 39.16
C TYR A 149 34.74 -33.38 38.04
N ALA A 150 34.74 -32.64 36.93
CA ALA A 150 33.90 -32.95 35.77
C ALA A 150 34.31 -34.27 35.09
N ALA A 151 35.61 -34.57 35.01
CA ALA A 151 36.12 -35.84 34.49
C ALA A 151 35.81 -37.01 35.43
N ALA A 152 35.89 -36.79 36.75
CA ALA A 152 35.58 -37.81 37.75
C ALA A 152 34.10 -38.24 37.76
N LEU A 153 33.20 -37.45 37.17
CA LEU A 153 31.79 -37.81 36.99
C LEU A 153 31.54 -38.71 35.77
N ALA A 154 32.52 -38.85 34.87
CA ALA A 154 32.47 -39.87 33.82
C ALA A 154 32.66 -41.26 34.45
N TRP A 155 31.95 -42.25 33.91
CA TRP A 155 31.95 -43.61 34.45
C TRP A 155 32.40 -44.61 33.39
N GLU A 156 33.20 -45.58 33.83
CA GLU A 156 33.65 -46.72 33.03
C GLU A 156 33.57 -47.99 33.86
N LYS A 157 33.26 -49.14 33.22
CA LYS A 157 33.11 -50.45 33.89
C LYS A 157 34.28 -50.89 34.78
N LYS A 158 35.51 -50.41 34.55
CA LYS A 158 36.70 -50.78 35.33
C LYS A 158 36.92 -49.91 36.57
N GLY A 159 36.06 -48.91 36.84
CA GLY A 159 36.17 -47.99 37.95
C GLY A 159 34.95 -47.98 38.89
N ALA A 160 35.11 -47.37 40.06
CA ALA A 160 33.99 -47.17 40.99
C ALA A 160 33.00 -46.14 40.42
N PHE A 161 31.70 -46.40 40.58
CA PHE A 161 30.67 -45.47 40.14
C PHE A 161 30.77 -44.12 40.87
N PRO A 162 30.71 -42.98 40.17
CA PRO A 162 30.80 -41.67 40.79
C PRO A 162 29.60 -41.41 41.71
N GLY A 163 29.86 -41.47 43.01
CA GLY A 163 28.86 -41.23 44.04
C GLY A 163 28.50 -39.75 44.21
N HIS A 164 27.52 -39.49 45.09
CA HIS A 164 27.07 -38.14 45.44
C HIS A 164 28.20 -37.16 45.83
N THR A 165 29.24 -37.62 46.54
CA THR A 165 30.34 -36.76 46.97
C THR A 165 31.10 -36.12 45.80
N VAL A 166 31.30 -36.88 44.71
CA VAL A 166 31.95 -36.37 43.49
C VAL A 166 31.07 -35.30 42.85
N PHE A 167 29.76 -35.53 42.81
CA PHE A 167 28.80 -34.54 42.33
C PHE A 167 28.78 -33.27 43.19
N THR A 168 28.79 -33.39 44.52
CA THR A 168 28.84 -32.23 45.43
C THR A 168 30.12 -31.42 45.25
N ASN A 169 31.28 -32.10 45.10
CA ASN A 169 32.56 -31.43 44.87
C ASN A 169 32.58 -30.67 43.54
N TRP A 170 32.07 -31.30 42.47
CA TRP A 170 31.90 -30.62 41.18
C TRP A 170 30.96 -29.41 41.32
N LEU A 171 29.80 -29.59 41.96
CA LEU A 171 28.81 -28.55 42.17
C LEU A 171 29.39 -27.34 42.92
N GLU A 172 30.16 -27.57 43.98
CA GLU A 172 30.82 -26.47 44.69
C GLU A 172 31.84 -25.76 43.78
N SER A 173 32.61 -26.52 43.01
CA SER A 173 33.57 -25.95 42.06
C SER A 173 32.94 -25.09 40.95
N THR A 174 31.66 -25.35 40.59
CA THR A 174 30.94 -24.56 39.57
C THR A 174 30.60 -23.14 40.04
N LYS A 175 30.60 -22.88 41.35
CA LYS A 175 30.40 -21.52 41.87
C LYS A 175 31.63 -20.66 41.62
N ASP A 176 32.82 -21.24 41.80
CA ASP A 176 34.10 -20.55 41.60
C ASP A 176 34.51 -20.50 40.13
N ASN A 177 34.12 -21.51 39.33
CA ASN A 177 34.45 -21.62 37.92
C ASN A 177 33.18 -21.81 37.07
N PRO A 178 32.28 -20.81 37.04
CA PRO A 178 31.06 -20.89 36.24
C PRO A 178 31.37 -20.74 34.75
N VAL A 179 30.50 -21.29 33.92
CA VAL A 179 30.48 -21.12 32.47
C VAL A 179 29.10 -20.65 32.02
N VAL A 180 29.03 -20.03 30.85
CA VAL A 180 27.77 -19.66 30.21
C VAL A 180 27.03 -20.92 29.77
N VAL A 181 25.81 -21.08 30.25
CA VAL A 181 24.87 -22.18 29.95
C VAL A 181 23.50 -21.58 29.63
N ASP A 182 22.69 -22.28 28.83
CA ASP A 182 21.32 -21.86 28.50
C ASP A 182 21.27 -20.40 28.01
N PHE A 183 21.84 -20.16 26.83
CA PHE A 183 22.15 -18.83 26.32
C PHE A 183 21.57 -18.57 24.93
N GLU A 184 21.39 -17.29 24.63
CA GLU A 184 21.05 -16.79 23.31
C GLU A 184 22.25 -16.01 22.75
N VAL A 185 22.36 -16.01 21.42
CA VAL A 185 23.50 -15.42 20.72
C VAL A 185 23.05 -14.53 19.57
N SER A 186 23.85 -13.50 19.30
CA SER A 186 23.72 -12.65 18.12
C SER A 186 25.03 -12.64 17.30
N PRO A 187 24.95 -12.36 15.99
CA PRO A 187 26.13 -12.35 15.11
C PRO A 187 27.19 -11.35 15.57
N ILE A 188 28.48 -11.74 15.59
CA ILE A 188 29.58 -10.87 16.06
C ILE A 188 29.74 -9.59 15.23
N MET A 189 29.32 -9.61 13.97
CA MET A 189 29.25 -8.48 13.03
C MET A 189 28.44 -7.30 13.59
N ASP A 190 27.42 -7.56 14.42
CA ASP A 190 26.58 -6.50 15.00
C ASP A 190 27.35 -5.63 15.99
N LEU A 191 28.46 -6.14 16.53
CA LEU A 191 29.38 -5.42 17.41
C LEU A 191 30.29 -4.47 16.63
N VAL A 192 30.43 -4.63 15.31
CA VAL A 192 31.30 -3.80 14.48
C VAL A 192 30.57 -2.49 14.17
N LYS A 193 30.41 -1.65 15.18
CA LYS A 193 29.78 -0.31 15.15
C LYS A 193 30.75 0.69 15.78
N ASN A 194 30.67 1.96 15.39
CA ASN A 194 31.52 3.04 15.92
C ASN A 194 33.03 2.79 15.77
N VAL A 195 33.43 2.08 14.70
CA VAL A 195 34.84 1.90 14.31
C VAL A 195 35.09 2.54 12.95
N PRO A 196 36.33 2.94 12.62
CA PRO A 196 36.64 3.50 11.30
C PRO A 196 36.25 2.53 10.18
N CYS A 197 35.49 3.05 9.22
CA CYS A 197 34.92 2.33 8.09
C CYS A 197 34.03 1.15 8.53
N ALA A 198 33.25 1.32 9.62
CA ALA A 198 32.43 0.27 10.21
C ALA A 198 31.51 -0.43 9.21
N ALA A 199 30.76 0.32 8.40
CA ALA A 199 29.82 -0.24 7.43
C ALA A 199 30.56 -1.07 6.36
N THR A 200 31.69 -0.57 5.86
CA THR A 200 32.55 -1.30 4.91
C THR A 200 33.06 -2.60 5.52
N LYS A 201 33.66 -2.54 6.72
CA LYS A 201 34.22 -3.72 7.40
C LYS A 201 33.15 -4.74 7.77
N ARG A 202 31.97 -4.30 8.21
CA ARG A 202 30.83 -5.17 8.52
C ARG A 202 30.36 -5.93 7.28
N ARG A 203 30.25 -5.26 6.14
CA ARG A 203 29.91 -5.90 4.85
C ARG A 203 30.94 -6.95 4.45
N ASN A 204 32.23 -6.62 4.57
CA ASN A 204 33.32 -7.55 4.27
C ASN A 204 33.33 -8.76 5.23
N LEU A 205 33.10 -8.55 6.53
CA LEU A 205 32.92 -9.64 7.49
C LEU A 205 31.72 -10.52 7.14
N GLY A 206 30.60 -9.94 6.72
CA GLY A 206 29.43 -10.70 6.28
C GLY A 206 29.70 -11.57 5.04
N ARG A 207 30.56 -11.10 4.11
CA ARG A 207 31.05 -11.92 2.99
C ARG A 207 31.98 -13.03 3.48
N ALA A 208 32.96 -12.69 4.32
CA ALA A 208 33.91 -13.65 4.86
C ALA A 208 33.24 -14.75 5.70
N LEU A 209 32.18 -14.41 6.47
CA LEU A 209 31.44 -15.38 7.28
C LEU A 209 30.76 -16.44 6.41
N ARG A 210 30.17 -16.04 5.29
CA ARG A 210 29.52 -16.97 4.34
C ARG A 210 30.53 -17.95 3.76
N GLU A 211 31.68 -17.44 3.31
CA GLU A 211 32.79 -18.26 2.82
C GLU A 211 33.40 -19.14 3.93
N TYR A 212 33.46 -18.65 5.17
CA TYR A 212 33.92 -19.39 6.34
C TYR A 212 32.98 -20.56 6.68
N MET A 213 31.68 -20.33 6.75
CA MET A 213 30.68 -21.37 7.04
C MET A 213 30.69 -22.49 5.99
N GLY A 214 30.87 -22.16 4.71
CA GLY A 214 30.98 -23.15 3.64
C GLY A 214 32.16 -24.12 3.78
N ARG A 215 33.21 -23.77 4.54
CA ARG A 215 34.34 -24.67 4.84
C ARG A 215 34.02 -25.72 5.89
N PHE A 216 33.14 -25.39 6.82
CA PHE A 216 32.73 -26.27 7.92
C PHE A 216 31.44 -27.04 7.63
N ASP A 217 30.87 -26.86 6.44
CA ASP A 217 29.68 -27.58 6.01
C ASP A 217 29.98 -29.08 5.79
N PRO A 218 29.23 -30.00 6.44
CA PRO A 218 29.38 -31.44 6.24
C PRO A 218 29.16 -31.93 4.80
N CYS A 219 28.61 -31.11 3.90
CA CYS A 219 28.46 -31.43 2.46
C CYS A 219 29.78 -31.87 1.80
N ARG A 220 30.92 -31.43 2.36
CA ARG A 220 32.27 -31.78 1.88
C ARG A 220 32.66 -33.22 2.18
N CYS A 221 31.96 -33.86 3.10
CA CYS A 221 32.18 -35.24 3.44
C CYS A 221 31.51 -36.16 2.42
N ALA A 222 32.18 -37.28 2.14
CA ALA A 222 31.59 -38.40 1.41
C ALA A 222 30.41 -39.00 2.21
N PRO A 223 29.43 -39.62 1.53
CA PRO A 223 28.27 -40.17 2.20
C PRO A 223 28.67 -41.42 2.99
N CYS A 224 28.08 -41.58 4.16
CA CYS A 224 28.32 -42.74 5.01
C CYS A 224 27.42 -43.93 4.63
N PRO A 225 27.90 -45.17 4.73
CA PRO A 225 27.09 -46.38 4.65
C PRO A 225 25.82 -46.34 5.53
N ASN A 226 24.79 -47.08 5.11
CA ASN A 226 23.57 -47.36 5.89
C ASN A 226 22.86 -46.12 6.48
N ASN A 227 22.74 -45.05 5.70
CA ASN A 227 22.17 -43.75 6.12
C ASN A 227 22.89 -43.09 7.31
N GLY A 228 24.16 -43.44 7.56
CA GLY A 228 25.01 -42.73 8.49
C GLY A 228 25.10 -41.24 8.15
N ARG A 229 25.20 -40.37 9.16
CA ARG A 229 25.33 -38.93 8.95
C ARG A 229 26.81 -38.52 9.04
N PRO A 230 27.44 -38.05 7.96
CA PRO A 230 28.78 -37.52 8.06
C PRO A 230 28.74 -36.20 8.84
N VAL A 231 29.73 -36.00 9.69
CA VAL A 231 29.96 -34.78 10.45
C VAL A 231 31.43 -34.44 10.32
N LEU A 232 31.72 -33.18 9.99
CA LEU A 232 33.08 -32.67 9.94
C LEU A 232 33.56 -32.30 11.34
N SER A 233 34.69 -32.86 11.76
CA SER A 233 35.34 -32.56 13.03
C SER A 233 36.79 -32.17 12.76
N GLY A 234 37.08 -30.87 12.77
CA GLY A 234 38.37 -30.34 12.32
C GLY A 234 38.55 -30.58 10.82
N THR A 235 39.48 -31.47 10.45
CA THR A 235 39.76 -31.84 9.06
C THR A 235 39.28 -33.24 8.69
N GLU A 236 38.64 -33.96 9.62
CA GLU A 236 38.21 -35.34 9.42
C GLU A 236 36.69 -35.45 9.36
N CYS A 237 36.21 -36.30 8.44
CA CYS A 237 34.80 -36.66 8.35
C CYS A 237 34.52 -37.92 9.18
N LEU A 238 33.65 -37.79 10.17
CA LEU A 238 33.21 -38.88 11.04
C LEU A 238 31.79 -39.29 10.68
N CYS A 239 31.50 -40.59 10.67
CA CYS A 239 30.16 -41.10 10.40
C CYS A 239 29.38 -41.35 11.69
N LEU A 240 28.27 -40.65 11.86
CA LEU A 240 27.30 -40.93 12.93
C LEU A 240 26.31 -41.98 12.47
N CYS A 241 26.36 -43.16 13.09
CA CYS A 241 25.58 -44.32 12.66
C CYS A 241 24.11 -44.24 13.03
N GLN A 242 23.27 -44.84 12.21
CA GLN A 242 21.85 -45.04 12.52
C GLN A 242 21.69 -46.18 13.53
N SER A 243 20.58 -46.15 14.27
CA SER A 243 20.23 -47.23 15.19
C SER A 243 20.21 -48.58 14.46
N GLY A 244 20.92 -49.59 14.99
CA GLY A 244 21.07 -50.89 14.34
C GLY A 244 22.29 -51.02 13.42
N THR A 245 23.14 -50.00 13.33
CA THR A 245 24.38 -50.01 12.54
C THR A 245 25.56 -49.56 13.38
N TYR A 246 26.75 -50.10 13.11
CA TYR A 246 27.99 -49.83 13.82
C TYR A 246 29.20 -50.11 12.90
N GLY A 247 30.43 -50.06 13.44
CA GLY A 247 31.66 -50.04 12.64
C GLY A 247 32.16 -48.62 12.46
N LYS A 248 33.44 -48.48 12.06
CA LYS A 248 34.11 -47.17 11.98
C LYS A 248 33.39 -46.19 11.05
N ASN A 249 32.73 -46.71 10.01
CA ASN A 249 31.99 -45.94 9.01
C ASN A 249 30.51 -46.38 8.93
N CYS A 250 29.98 -47.04 9.97
CA CYS A 250 28.61 -47.56 10.01
C CYS A 250 28.33 -48.69 8.99
N GLU A 251 29.36 -49.43 8.59
CA GLU A 251 29.29 -50.50 7.60
C GLU A 251 28.65 -51.79 8.12
N ILE A 252 28.74 -52.05 9.43
CA ILE A 252 28.27 -53.28 10.06
C ILE A 252 26.81 -53.13 10.47
N ARG A 253 25.98 -54.11 10.07
CA ARG A 253 24.54 -54.14 10.38
C ARG A 253 24.25 -55.13 11.49
N ALA A 254 23.50 -54.70 12.50
CA ALA A 254 22.97 -55.62 13.50
C ALA A 254 21.92 -56.55 12.86
N PRO A 255 21.72 -57.79 13.36
CA PRO A 255 20.81 -58.77 12.76
C PRO A 255 19.36 -58.29 12.59
N GLY A 256 18.92 -57.32 13.41
CA GLY A 256 17.58 -56.72 13.35
C GLY A 256 17.42 -55.58 12.34
N TYR A 257 18.50 -55.11 11.71
CA TYR A 257 18.46 -54.00 10.77
C TYR A 257 18.14 -54.50 9.35
N LYS A 258 16.97 -54.10 8.82
CA LYS A 258 16.45 -54.57 7.52
C LYS A 258 16.35 -53.49 6.45
N SER A 259 16.61 -52.23 6.80
CA SER A 259 16.47 -51.13 5.83
C SER A 259 17.56 -51.19 4.77
N VAL A 260 17.17 -50.94 3.52
CA VAL A 260 18.06 -50.77 2.36
C VAL A 260 17.82 -49.42 1.66
N ALA A 261 16.97 -48.57 2.25
CA ALA A 261 16.69 -47.23 1.77
C ALA A 261 17.93 -46.34 1.93
N VAL A 262 18.19 -45.49 0.94
CA VAL A 262 19.25 -44.48 0.98
C VAL A 262 18.60 -43.11 0.94
N ASP A 263 18.75 -42.34 2.01
CA ASP A 263 18.18 -41.00 2.09
C ASP A 263 19.07 -40.02 1.33
N GLY A 264 18.44 -39.19 0.50
CA GLY A 264 19.08 -38.17 -0.32
C GLY A 264 19.68 -37.06 0.53
N ARG A 265 20.86 -36.56 0.13
CA ARG A 265 21.46 -35.36 0.72
C ARG A 265 22.09 -34.46 -0.33
N TRP A 266 22.14 -33.19 0.02
CA TRP A 266 22.71 -32.14 -0.80
C TRP A 266 24.22 -32.32 -0.97
N SER A 267 24.69 -32.15 -2.20
CA SER A 267 26.08 -31.76 -2.44
C SER A 267 26.35 -30.35 -1.91
N CYS A 268 27.63 -30.01 -1.83
CA CYS A 268 28.00 -28.63 -1.55
C CYS A 268 27.42 -27.70 -2.61
N TRP A 269 27.08 -26.50 -2.16
CA TRP A 269 26.79 -25.39 -3.06
C TRP A 269 27.93 -25.18 -4.05
N SER A 270 27.58 -24.88 -5.30
CA SER A 270 28.52 -24.39 -6.29
C SER A 270 29.08 -23.02 -5.90
N GLU A 271 30.18 -22.65 -6.53
CA GLU A 271 30.67 -21.27 -6.46
C GLU A 271 29.60 -20.32 -7.02
N TRP A 272 29.49 -19.14 -6.42
CA TRP A 272 28.58 -18.10 -6.91
C TRP A 272 28.89 -17.74 -8.36
N SER A 273 27.85 -17.59 -9.17
CA SER A 273 28.00 -17.09 -10.54
C SER A 273 28.56 -15.66 -10.56
N SER A 274 29.03 -15.22 -11.73
CA SER A 274 29.21 -13.79 -11.95
C SER A 274 27.87 -13.06 -11.80
N CYS A 275 27.92 -11.79 -11.44
CA CYS A 275 26.75 -10.93 -11.36
C CYS A 275 26.09 -10.81 -12.73
N ASP A 276 24.81 -11.20 -12.82
CA ASP A 276 24.02 -11.16 -14.06
C ASP A 276 23.47 -9.74 -14.33
N ALA A 277 22.91 -9.51 -15.51
CA ALA A 277 22.37 -8.21 -15.94
C ALA A 277 21.26 -7.66 -15.01
N SER A 278 20.56 -8.55 -14.30
CA SER A 278 19.54 -8.20 -13.31
C SER A 278 20.12 -7.86 -11.93
N PHE A 279 21.44 -7.70 -11.79
CA PHE A 279 22.12 -7.51 -10.50
C PHE A 279 21.90 -8.66 -9.53
N LYS A 280 21.82 -9.88 -10.07
CA LYS A 280 21.64 -11.12 -9.31
C LYS A 280 22.81 -12.05 -9.50
N THR A 281 23.22 -12.70 -8.43
CA THR A 281 24.16 -13.83 -8.45
C THR A 281 23.43 -15.07 -7.96
N ARG A 282 23.73 -16.21 -8.57
CA ARG A 282 23.07 -17.47 -8.27
C ARG A 282 24.07 -18.57 -7.99
N ARG A 283 23.70 -19.48 -7.09
CA ARG A 283 24.42 -20.73 -6.82
C ARG A 283 23.44 -21.88 -6.73
N THR A 284 23.91 -23.07 -7.02
CA THR A 284 23.10 -24.27 -7.13
C THR A 284 23.71 -25.43 -6.38
N ARG A 285 22.89 -26.40 -6.00
CA ARG A 285 23.33 -27.67 -5.41
C ARG A 285 22.42 -28.79 -5.88
N GLU A 286 22.94 -30.01 -5.85
CA GLU A 286 22.23 -31.18 -6.34
C GLU A 286 21.98 -32.18 -5.21
N CYS A 287 20.85 -32.88 -5.25
CA CYS A 287 20.51 -33.93 -4.30
C CYS A 287 21.22 -35.25 -4.67
N ASN A 288 22.55 -35.26 -4.56
CA ASN A 288 23.39 -36.34 -5.09
C ASN A 288 24.51 -36.81 -4.14
N ASN A 289 24.54 -36.37 -2.87
CA ASN A 289 25.60 -36.73 -1.91
C ASN A 289 25.08 -37.36 -0.60
N PRO A 290 24.33 -38.48 -0.63
CA PRO A 290 24.06 -39.36 -1.78
C PRO A 290 22.72 -39.04 -2.46
N PRO A 291 22.43 -39.58 -3.66
CA PRO A 291 21.09 -39.51 -4.24
C PRO A 291 20.12 -40.44 -3.50
N PRO A 292 18.82 -40.09 -3.40
CA PRO A 292 17.83 -40.96 -2.76
C PRO A 292 17.61 -42.24 -3.55
N MET A 293 17.65 -43.40 -2.89
CA MET A 293 17.44 -44.71 -3.51
C MET A 293 16.55 -45.62 -2.66
N ASN A 294 15.93 -46.63 -3.29
CA ASN A 294 15.13 -47.67 -2.63
C ASN A 294 14.03 -47.12 -1.70
N GLY A 295 13.37 -46.03 -2.10
CA GLY A 295 12.34 -45.36 -1.30
C GLY A 295 12.85 -44.53 -0.13
N GLY A 296 14.14 -44.17 -0.12
CA GLY A 296 14.69 -43.21 0.83
C GLY A 296 14.17 -41.80 0.62
N LYS A 297 14.32 -40.97 1.65
CA LYS A 297 13.76 -39.60 1.67
C LYS A 297 14.46 -38.69 0.68
N PRO A 298 13.74 -37.79 -0.03
CA PRO A 298 14.38 -36.76 -0.85
C PRO A 298 15.09 -35.72 0.03
N CYS A 299 15.99 -34.93 -0.58
CA CYS A 299 16.60 -33.80 0.09
C CYS A 299 15.56 -32.71 0.37
N GLU A 300 15.56 -32.17 1.59
CA GLU A 300 14.70 -31.04 1.97
C GLU A 300 15.46 -29.72 1.83
N GLY A 301 14.82 -28.71 1.24
CA GLY A 301 15.36 -27.35 1.03
C GLY A 301 15.51 -26.97 -0.44
N GLU A 302 16.04 -25.77 -0.68
CA GLU A 302 16.18 -25.21 -2.03
C GLU A 302 17.38 -25.77 -2.78
N TRP A 303 17.26 -25.97 -4.09
CA TRP A 303 18.33 -26.44 -4.98
C TRP A 303 19.07 -25.28 -5.68
N GLU A 304 18.48 -24.09 -5.68
CA GLU A 304 19.03 -22.84 -6.20
C GLU A 304 18.85 -21.73 -5.17
N GLU A 305 19.84 -20.86 -5.07
CA GLU A 305 19.80 -19.67 -4.22
C GLU A 305 20.24 -18.46 -5.03
N GLU A 306 19.52 -17.35 -4.86
CA GLU A 306 19.76 -16.09 -5.56
C GLU A 306 19.95 -14.95 -4.55
N GLU A 307 20.99 -14.14 -4.76
CA GLU A 307 21.30 -12.94 -3.97
C GLU A 307 21.50 -11.72 -4.88
N ASP A 308 21.27 -10.53 -4.34
CA ASP A 308 21.63 -9.27 -5.00
C ASP A 308 23.16 -9.11 -5.04
N CYS A 309 23.66 -8.64 -6.19
CA CYS A 309 25.06 -8.32 -6.41
C CYS A 309 25.22 -6.95 -7.04
N TYR A 310 26.43 -6.39 -6.96
CA TYR A 310 26.71 -5.06 -7.48
C TYR A 310 27.99 -5.12 -8.31
N VAL A 311 27.95 -4.50 -9.49
CA VAL A 311 29.12 -4.31 -10.34
C VAL A 311 29.62 -2.89 -10.12
N SER A 312 30.90 -2.74 -9.78
CA SER A 312 31.53 -1.41 -9.69
C SER A 312 31.84 -0.90 -11.10
N VAL A 313 31.24 0.22 -11.49
CA VAL A 313 31.48 0.89 -12.78
C VAL A 313 32.46 2.06 -12.64
N PHE A 314 32.80 2.44 -11.41
CA PHE A 314 33.72 3.54 -11.12
C PHE A 314 35.18 3.09 -11.20
N MET A 315 36.08 3.98 -11.65
CA MET A 315 37.52 3.71 -11.63
C MET A 315 37.96 3.35 -10.22
N ASP A 316 38.72 2.26 -10.11
CA ASP A 316 39.16 1.70 -8.84
C ASP A 316 40.18 2.65 -8.18
N ARG A 317 39.68 3.55 -7.33
CA ARG A 317 40.50 4.38 -6.43
C ARG A 317 40.75 3.68 -5.08
N GLY A 318 40.42 2.38 -4.98
CA GLY A 318 40.43 1.58 -3.76
C GLY A 318 39.05 1.42 -3.12
N ALA A 319 38.97 0.52 -2.14
CA ALA A 319 37.72 0.24 -1.43
C ALA A 319 37.20 1.46 -0.64
N PRO A 320 35.89 1.81 -0.74
CA PRO A 320 35.34 2.97 -0.05
C PRO A 320 35.32 2.75 1.47
N CYS A 321 35.75 3.77 2.23
CA CYS A 321 35.58 3.82 3.68
C CYS A 321 34.24 4.47 4.03
N ILE A 322 33.26 3.67 4.44
CA ILE A 322 31.93 4.13 4.82
C ILE A 322 31.73 3.83 6.32
N ASN A 323 31.38 4.85 7.08
CA ASN A 323 31.03 4.74 8.50
C ASN A 323 29.52 4.55 8.67
N ASP A 324 29.10 4.19 9.89
CA ASP A 324 27.69 4.24 10.26
C ASP A 324 27.30 5.70 10.55
N ASP A 325 27.10 6.48 9.49
CA ASP A 325 26.63 7.84 9.64
C ASP A 325 25.10 7.84 9.78
N GLU A 326 24.57 8.64 10.69
CA GLU A 326 23.12 8.88 10.76
C GLU A 326 22.71 9.71 9.55
N SER A 327 21.84 9.17 8.71
CA SER A 327 21.21 9.95 7.64
C SER A 327 20.37 11.06 8.26
N ARG A 328 20.79 12.31 8.08
CA ARG A 328 20.04 13.50 8.50
C ARG A 328 19.57 14.24 7.26
N ARG A 329 18.36 14.79 7.32
CA ARG A 329 17.93 15.73 6.28
C ARG A 329 18.81 16.96 6.40
N GLU A 330 19.20 17.53 5.28
CA GLU A 330 20.06 18.71 5.25
C GLU A 330 19.46 19.88 6.04
N GLU A 331 18.12 20.00 6.04
CA GLU A 331 17.33 20.95 6.84
C GLU A 331 17.56 20.84 8.36
N ASP A 332 17.85 19.63 8.86
CA ASP A 332 18.02 19.34 10.28
C ASP A 332 19.49 19.55 10.74
N VAL A 333 20.41 19.89 9.82
CA VAL A 333 21.83 20.13 10.11
C VAL A 333 22.04 21.62 10.41
N LEU A 334 22.23 21.95 11.68
CA LEU A 334 22.67 23.28 12.10
C LEU A 334 24.14 23.50 11.68
N VAL A 335 24.36 24.01 10.47
CA VAL A 335 25.67 24.51 10.03
C VAL A 335 25.95 25.78 10.82
N GLY A 336 26.98 25.76 11.67
CA GLY A 336 27.36 26.92 12.49
C GLY A 336 27.51 28.19 11.64
N GLU A 337 26.96 29.30 12.12
CA GLU A 337 27.04 30.60 11.45
C GLU A 337 28.51 31.00 11.29
N PRO A 338 29.02 31.16 10.06
CA PRO A 338 30.38 31.65 9.87
C PRO A 338 30.50 33.08 10.42
N GLU A 339 31.56 33.38 11.17
CA GLU A 339 31.76 34.71 11.81
C GLU A 339 31.78 35.89 10.82
N SER A 340 31.96 35.65 9.51
CA SER A 340 32.04 36.67 8.47
C SER A 340 31.47 36.20 7.12
N ALA A 341 30.17 35.92 7.05
CA ALA A 341 29.46 35.56 5.82
C ALA A 341 28.05 36.15 5.79
N CYS A 342 27.48 36.37 4.59
CA CYS A 342 26.07 36.74 4.43
C CYS A 342 25.20 35.49 4.34
N SER A 343 24.03 35.52 4.97
CA SER A 343 22.99 34.51 4.78
C SER A 343 22.42 34.59 3.36
N ARG A 344 21.78 33.52 2.89
CA ARG A 344 21.05 33.51 1.62
C ARG A 344 20.09 34.71 1.53
N PRO A 345 20.18 35.55 0.47
CA PRO A 345 19.27 36.68 0.29
C PRO A 345 17.89 36.21 -0.15
N ASP A 346 16.86 37.01 0.12
CA ASP A 346 15.53 36.77 -0.41
C ASP A 346 15.47 37.19 -1.89
N PRO A 347 15.13 36.28 -2.82
CA PRO A 347 14.99 36.65 -4.23
C PRO A 347 13.77 37.56 -4.45
N PRO A 348 13.77 38.41 -5.50
CA PRO A 348 12.61 39.21 -5.85
C PRO A 348 11.43 38.32 -6.26
N GLU A 349 10.21 38.85 -6.22
CA GLU A 349 9.00 38.11 -6.61
C GLU A 349 9.13 37.58 -8.05
N ASN A 350 8.82 36.30 -8.26
CA ASN A 350 9.04 35.57 -9.52
C ASN A 350 10.52 35.50 -9.97
N GLY A 351 11.47 35.70 -9.05
CA GLY A 351 12.90 35.48 -9.23
C GLY A 351 13.44 34.31 -8.41
N PHE A 352 14.62 33.82 -8.80
CA PHE A 352 15.36 32.79 -8.07
C PHE A 352 16.87 33.03 -8.17
N ILE A 353 17.62 32.46 -7.23
CA ILE A 353 19.09 32.54 -7.19
C ILE A 353 19.67 31.36 -7.96
N ARG A 354 20.61 31.60 -8.89
CA ARG A 354 21.23 30.53 -9.69
C ARG A 354 22.29 29.74 -8.95
N ASN A 355 23.08 30.42 -8.13
CA ASN A 355 24.21 29.86 -7.39
C ASN A 355 23.87 29.69 -5.90
N GLU A 356 22.80 28.97 -5.60
CA GLU A 356 22.27 28.83 -4.24
C GLU A 356 23.26 28.18 -3.26
N LYS A 357 23.49 28.86 -2.13
CA LYS A 357 24.26 28.41 -0.96
C LYS A 357 23.57 28.87 0.32
N ASN A 358 23.87 28.21 1.43
CA ASN A 358 23.40 28.63 2.75
C ASN A 358 24.12 29.92 3.22
N TRP A 359 25.40 30.05 2.88
CA TRP A 359 26.27 31.16 3.27
C TRP A 359 27.15 31.59 2.11
N TYR A 360 27.37 32.90 1.99
CA TYR A 360 28.20 33.52 0.95
C TYR A 360 29.33 34.32 1.58
N ALA A 361 30.55 34.20 1.04
CA ALA A 361 31.70 34.93 1.55
C ALA A 361 31.58 36.44 1.27
N VAL A 362 32.20 37.28 2.08
CA VAL A 362 32.25 38.73 1.84
C VAL A 362 32.89 39.01 0.47
N GLY A 363 32.21 39.80 -0.35
CA GLY A 363 32.58 40.11 -1.73
C GLY A 363 32.06 39.12 -2.77
N GLU A 364 31.47 37.99 -2.36
CA GLU A 364 30.82 37.02 -3.26
C GLU A 364 29.50 37.58 -3.80
N GLU A 365 29.19 37.25 -5.06
CA GLU A 365 28.00 37.74 -5.77
C GLU A 365 26.99 36.62 -6.03
N VAL A 366 25.70 36.92 -5.91
CA VAL A 366 24.61 36.05 -6.32
C VAL A 366 23.97 36.55 -7.60
N GLU A 367 23.71 35.65 -8.54
CA GLU A 367 23.01 35.96 -9.79
C GLU A 367 21.50 35.70 -9.63
N ILE A 368 20.71 36.76 -9.80
CA ILE A 368 19.25 36.70 -9.84
C ILE A 368 18.81 36.36 -11.27
N ALA A 369 17.94 35.37 -11.38
CA ALA A 369 17.28 35.00 -12.62
C ALA A 369 15.76 34.99 -12.43
N CYS A 370 15.02 35.33 -13.49
CA CYS A 370 13.57 35.36 -13.44
C CYS A 370 12.96 34.03 -13.87
N MET A 371 11.82 33.69 -13.25
CA MET A 371 10.99 32.55 -13.64
C MET A 371 10.43 32.78 -15.05
N SER A 372 10.05 31.68 -15.71
CA SER A 372 9.54 31.71 -17.07
C SER A 372 8.37 32.70 -17.23
N GLY A 373 8.39 33.52 -18.28
CA GLY A 373 7.39 34.57 -18.56
C GLY A 373 7.67 35.94 -17.92
N HIS A 374 8.77 36.06 -17.17
CA HIS A 374 9.25 37.30 -16.59
C HIS A 374 10.62 37.68 -17.16
N VAL A 375 10.86 38.98 -17.31
CA VAL A 375 12.11 39.56 -17.79
C VAL A 375 12.75 40.33 -16.64
N LEU A 376 14.06 40.15 -16.51
CA LEU A 376 14.84 40.84 -15.49
C LEU A 376 14.93 42.33 -15.82
N SER A 377 14.55 43.15 -14.85
CA SER A 377 14.63 44.61 -14.90
C SER A 377 15.53 45.08 -13.77
N GLY A 378 16.67 45.69 -14.12
CA GLY A 378 17.68 46.14 -13.15
C GLY A 378 19.02 45.40 -13.26
N TYR A 379 19.84 45.50 -12.22
CA TYR A 379 21.15 44.84 -12.15
C TYR A 379 21.02 43.47 -11.48
N GLN A 380 21.46 42.42 -12.18
CA GLN A 380 21.17 41.03 -11.82
C GLN A 380 22.06 40.43 -10.72
N PHE A 381 23.03 41.17 -10.20
CA PHE A 381 23.96 40.66 -9.18
C PHE A 381 23.81 41.39 -7.85
N LEU A 382 23.68 40.63 -6.75
CA LEU A 382 23.77 41.16 -5.39
C LEU A 382 25.11 40.72 -4.80
N GLN A 383 25.86 41.64 -4.19
CA GLN A 383 27.15 41.34 -3.56
C GLN A 383 27.03 41.33 -2.03
N CYS A 384 27.66 40.36 -1.39
CA CYS A 384 27.75 40.27 0.07
C CYS A 384 28.73 41.31 0.63
N LEU A 385 28.27 42.16 1.53
CA LEU A 385 29.04 43.23 2.14
C LEU A 385 29.71 42.79 3.46
N PRO A 386 30.78 43.47 3.91
CA PRO A 386 31.46 43.13 5.17
C PRO A 386 30.58 43.26 6.43
N ASP A 387 29.48 43.99 6.34
CA ASP A 387 28.48 44.16 7.40
C ASP A 387 27.42 43.03 7.43
N GLN A 388 27.65 41.97 6.65
CA GLN A 388 26.76 40.80 6.50
C GLN A 388 25.42 41.14 5.81
N THR A 389 25.34 42.28 5.13
CA THR A 389 24.18 42.66 4.31
C THR A 389 24.45 42.49 2.81
N TRP A 390 23.40 42.58 2.00
CA TRP A 390 23.51 42.51 0.54
C TRP A 390 23.43 43.91 -0.06
N THR A 391 24.13 44.14 -1.17
CA THR A 391 24.03 45.41 -1.93
C THR A 391 22.59 45.76 -2.26
N GLN A 392 22.16 46.96 -1.88
CA GLN A 392 20.80 47.45 -2.10
C GLN A 392 20.61 47.96 -3.54
N GLN A 393 20.44 47.06 -4.50
CA GLN A 393 20.16 47.38 -5.91
C GLN A 393 18.77 46.90 -6.31
N THR A 394 18.06 47.69 -7.13
CA THR A 394 16.70 47.36 -7.59
C THR A 394 16.77 46.34 -8.72
N VAL A 395 16.44 45.08 -8.41
CA VAL A 395 16.24 44.00 -9.38
C VAL A 395 14.83 43.45 -9.24
N GLU A 396 14.07 43.50 -10.33
CA GLU A 396 12.68 43.04 -10.38
C GLU A 396 12.47 42.11 -11.57
N CYS A 397 11.61 41.11 -11.40
CA CYS A 397 11.17 40.24 -12.48
C CYS A 397 9.81 40.72 -12.99
N GLN A 398 9.82 41.52 -14.06
CA GLN A 398 8.61 42.08 -14.64
C GLN A 398 7.98 41.08 -15.61
N THR A 399 6.65 40.96 -15.58
CA THR A 399 5.93 40.16 -16.57
C THR A 399 6.15 40.74 -17.97
N SER A 400 6.37 39.88 -18.96
CA SER A 400 6.51 40.30 -20.36
C SER A 400 5.44 39.69 -21.29
N VAL A 401 4.68 38.72 -20.78
CA VAL A 401 3.69 37.93 -21.53
C VAL A 401 2.51 37.55 -20.64
N CYS A 402 1.33 37.33 -21.23
CA CYS A 402 0.18 36.81 -20.49
C CYS A 402 0.35 35.30 -20.23
N PRO A 403 0.30 34.82 -18.97
CA PRO A 403 0.34 33.40 -18.68
C PRO A 403 -0.98 32.72 -19.08
N ARG A 404 -0.90 31.44 -19.47
CA ARG A 404 -2.09 30.62 -19.71
C ARG A 404 -2.95 30.55 -18.42
N PRO A 405 -4.26 30.84 -18.47
CA PRO A 405 -5.09 30.79 -17.29
C PRO A 405 -5.33 29.35 -16.81
N PRO A 406 -5.62 29.16 -15.51
CA PRO A 406 -5.98 27.85 -14.96
C PRO A 406 -7.35 27.40 -15.51
N THR A 407 -7.32 26.42 -16.41
CA THR A 407 -8.50 25.80 -17.03
C THR A 407 -8.60 24.33 -16.64
N SER A 408 -9.82 23.76 -16.56
CA SER A 408 -9.98 22.32 -16.37
C SER A 408 -9.62 21.52 -17.64
N ASP A 409 -9.26 20.24 -17.50
CA ASP A 409 -8.88 19.34 -18.61
C ASP A 409 -9.98 19.17 -19.67
N SER A 410 -11.21 19.53 -19.35
CA SER A 410 -12.36 19.46 -20.24
C SER A 410 -12.42 20.62 -21.25
N VAL A 411 -11.65 21.69 -21.03
CA VAL A 411 -11.60 22.88 -21.89
C VAL A 411 -10.47 22.73 -22.90
N THR A 412 -10.80 22.87 -24.19
CA THR A 412 -9.82 22.88 -25.28
C THR A 412 -9.44 24.32 -25.62
N ILE A 413 -8.15 24.64 -25.59
CA ILE A 413 -7.61 25.98 -25.88
C ILE A 413 -6.95 26.00 -27.26
N SER A 414 -7.24 27.01 -28.08
CA SER A 414 -6.63 27.20 -29.40
C SER A 414 -6.27 28.67 -29.64
N PRO A 415 -5.01 29.00 -30.01
CA PRO A 415 -3.86 28.11 -30.13
C PRO A 415 -3.32 27.70 -28.76
N PHE A 416 -2.95 26.44 -28.56
CA PHE A 416 -2.40 25.97 -27.29
C PHE A 416 -0.98 26.49 -27.08
N LYS A 417 -0.82 27.50 -26.21
CA LYS A 417 0.48 28.03 -25.78
C LYS A 417 0.53 28.13 -24.26
N GLN A 418 1.74 28.03 -23.70
CA GLN A 418 1.98 28.30 -22.27
C GLN A 418 2.01 29.81 -21.97
N GLN A 419 2.37 30.62 -22.97
CA GLN A 419 2.53 32.07 -22.88
C GLN A 419 2.01 32.72 -24.17
N TYR A 420 1.37 33.88 -24.02
CA TYR A 420 0.78 34.63 -25.13
C TYR A 420 1.36 36.04 -25.16
N ASN A 421 1.76 36.50 -26.35
CA ASN A 421 2.26 37.86 -26.54
C ASN A 421 1.11 38.87 -26.50
N ILE A 422 1.43 40.14 -26.21
CA ILE A 422 0.45 41.23 -26.25
C ILE A 422 -0.24 41.28 -27.62
N GLY A 423 -1.57 41.26 -27.62
CA GLY A 423 -2.42 41.23 -28.82
C GLY A 423 -2.72 39.84 -29.37
N GLU A 424 -2.13 38.77 -28.82
CA GLU A 424 -2.54 37.40 -29.15
C GLU A 424 -3.86 37.03 -28.47
N MET A 425 -4.64 36.18 -29.15
CA MET A 425 -5.98 35.80 -28.74
C MET A 425 -6.07 34.28 -28.59
N MET A 426 -6.72 33.84 -27.52
CA MET A 426 -7.03 32.43 -27.30
C MET A 426 -8.54 32.20 -27.41
N THR A 427 -8.90 31.08 -28.03
CA THR A 427 -10.27 30.60 -28.15
C THR A 427 -10.44 29.35 -27.30
N LEU A 428 -11.53 29.28 -26.55
CA LEU A 428 -11.86 28.19 -25.65
C LEU A 428 -13.08 27.44 -26.17
N SER A 429 -13.01 26.12 -26.20
CA SER A 429 -14.09 25.24 -26.63
C SER A 429 -14.26 24.05 -25.70
N CYS A 430 -15.49 23.54 -25.61
CA CYS A 430 -15.84 22.36 -24.83
C CYS A 430 -16.34 21.24 -25.76
N LYS A 431 -16.38 20.00 -25.24
CA LYS A 431 -17.01 18.87 -25.94
C LYS A 431 -18.51 19.12 -26.16
N ALA A 432 -19.08 18.51 -27.20
CA ALA A 432 -20.49 18.68 -27.55
C ALA A 432 -21.43 18.42 -26.35
N GLY A 433 -22.39 19.33 -26.12
CA GLY A 433 -23.32 19.30 -24.98
C GLY A 433 -22.84 20.04 -23.73
N PHE A 434 -21.67 20.68 -23.79
CA PHE A 434 -21.14 21.52 -22.71
C PHE A 434 -20.78 22.92 -23.23
N ILE A 435 -21.00 23.94 -22.39
CA ILE A 435 -20.68 25.34 -22.63
C ILE A 435 -19.58 25.80 -21.66
N VAL A 436 -18.76 26.76 -22.09
CA VAL A 436 -17.73 27.36 -21.23
C VAL A 436 -18.40 28.29 -20.23
N THR A 437 -18.00 28.26 -18.95
CA THR A 437 -18.57 29.09 -17.88
C THR A 437 -18.25 30.58 -17.98
N GLY A 438 -17.26 30.95 -18.79
CA GLY A 438 -16.87 32.33 -19.07
C GLY A 438 -17.01 32.70 -20.55
N GLN A 439 -16.21 33.65 -21.01
CA GLN A 439 -16.16 33.97 -22.44
C GLN A 439 -15.43 32.89 -23.25
N THR A 440 -15.82 32.74 -24.52
CA THR A 440 -15.19 31.78 -25.43
C THR A 440 -13.90 32.31 -26.06
N GLN A 441 -13.61 33.60 -25.91
CA GLN A 441 -12.47 34.25 -26.52
C GLN A 441 -11.87 35.28 -25.56
N TYR A 442 -10.54 35.25 -25.40
CA TYR A 442 -9.79 36.19 -24.56
C TYR A 442 -8.57 36.71 -25.32
N THR A 443 -8.29 38.00 -25.18
CA THR A 443 -7.13 38.66 -25.81
C THR A 443 -6.15 39.13 -24.74
N CYS A 444 -4.86 38.89 -24.93
CA CYS A 444 -3.82 39.40 -24.06
C CYS A 444 -3.69 40.93 -24.23
N GLY A 445 -4.11 41.66 -23.20
CA GLY A 445 -4.10 43.12 -23.14
C GLY A 445 -2.68 43.70 -23.01
N LYS A 446 -2.57 45.02 -23.20
CA LYS A 446 -1.29 45.75 -23.05
C LYS A 446 -0.84 45.85 -21.59
N ASP A 447 -1.76 45.71 -20.67
CA ASP A 447 -1.59 45.61 -19.22
C ASP A 447 -1.18 44.19 -18.78
N LEU A 448 -0.85 43.30 -19.74
CA LEU A 448 -0.47 41.90 -19.50
C LEU A 448 -1.54 41.10 -18.76
N SER A 449 -2.81 41.53 -18.89
CA SER A 449 -3.98 40.85 -18.35
C SER A 449 -4.86 40.34 -19.49
N TRP A 450 -5.67 39.31 -19.19
CA TRP A 450 -6.64 38.81 -20.15
C TRP A 450 -7.82 39.77 -20.23
N THR A 451 -8.21 40.13 -21.45
CA THR A 451 -9.38 40.96 -21.74
C THR A 451 -10.42 40.12 -22.48
N PRO A 452 -11.66 40.00 -21.96
CA PRO A 452 -12.14 40.46 -20.66
C PRO A 452 -11.48 39.75 -19.45
N HIS A 453 -11.49 40.38 -18.28
CA HIS A 453 -10.84 39.81 -17.09
C HIS A 453 -11.44 38.46 -16.67
N ILE A 454 -10.56 37.50 -16.37
CA ILE A 454 -10.94 36.17 -15.90
C ILE A 454 -11.16 36.25 -14.37
N LEU A 455 -12.43 36.22 -13.94
CA LEU A 455 -12.82 36.37 -12.53
C LEU A 455 -12.88 35.04 -11.76
N GLY A 456 -12.66 33.90 -12.42
CA GLY A 456 -12.72 32.56 -11.80
C GLY A 456 -12.15 31.45 -12.69
N SER A 457 -12.17 30.19 -12.20
CA SER A 457 -11.69 29.03 -12.95
C SER A 457 -12.60 28.71 -14.13
N ILE A 458 -12.02 28.59 -15.32
CA ILE A 458 -12.76 28.31 -16.56
C ILE A 458 -13.05 26.80 -16.65
N THR A 459 -14.32 26.45 -16.76
CA THR A 459 -14.82 25.07 -16.78
C THR A 459 -15.87 24.86 -17.87
N CYS A 460 -16.14 23.60 -18.20
CA CYS A 460 -17.22 23.20 -19.10
C CYS A 460 -18.45 22.75 -18.29
N GLU A 461 -19.55 23.48 -18.39
CA GLU A 461 -20.83 23.16 -17.76
C GLU A 461 -21.80 22.54 -18.77
N LYS A 462 -22.66 21.63 -18.28
CA LYS A 462 -23.59 20.90 -19.14
C LYS A 462 -24.75 21.80 -19.55
N ASP A 463 -25.03 21.87 -20.85
CA ASP A 463 -26.10 22.68 -21.40
C ASP A 463 -27.49 22.20 -20.91
N MET A 464 -28.14 22.97 -20.02
CA MET A 464 -29.42 22.61 -19.40
C MET A 464 -30.61 22.66 -20.38
N GLN A 465 -30.46 23.15 -21.61
CA GLN A 465 -31.52 23.14 -22.61
C GLN A 465 -31.84 21.74 -23.16
N THR A 466 -31.01 20.73 -22.88
CA THR A 466 -31.26 19.33 -23.30
C THR A 466 -32.02 18.47 -22.29
N LYS A 467 -32.36 18.96 -21.09
CA LYS A 467 -33.15 18.22 -20.08
C LYS A 467 -34.67 18.48 -20.11
N ILE A 468 -35.13 19.47 -20.89
CA ILE A 468 -36.56 19.86 -20.98
C ILE A 468 -37.32 19.10 -22.09
N ARG A 469 -36.62 18.38 -22.99
CA ARG A 469 -37.25 17.45 -23.94
C ARG A 469 -37.28 16.01 -23.41
N GLY A 470 -37.74 15.87 -22.16
CA GLY A 470 -38.03 14.57 -21.56
C GLY A 470 -39.37 14.01 -22.04
N VAL A 471 -39.52 12.68 -22.00
CA VAL A 471 -40.60 11.84 -22.55
C VAL A 471 -42.05 12.22 -22.12
N CYS A 472 -42.23 13.15 -21.19
CA CYS A 472 -43.54 13.59 -20.68
C CYS A 472 -43.94 14.99 -21.18
N ASN A 473 -45.24 15.28 -21.25
CA ASN A 473 -45.73 16.58 -21.70
C ASN A 473 -45.36 17.72 -20.71
N PRO A 474 -45.29 18.98 -21.17
CA PRO A 474 -45.03 20.14 -20.31
C PRO A 474 -46.00 20.18 -19.11
N GLY A 475 -45.47 20.40 -17.89
CA GLY A 475 -46.25 20.37 -16.64
C GLY A 475 -46.35 19.00 -15.97
N GLN A 476 -45.74 17.95 -16.53
CA GLN A 476 -45.69 16.61 -15.95
C GLN A 476 -44.27 16.19 -15.57
N LYS A 477 -44.12 15.58 -14.40
CA LYS A 477 -42.88 14.90 -13.98
C LYS A 477 -43.02 13.39 -14.15
N GLN A 478 -41.91 12.76 -14.46
CA GLN A 478 -41.84 11.30 -14.54
C GLN A 478 -41.65 10.72 -13.13
N VAL A 479 -42.61 9.92 -12.67
CA VAL A 479 -42.51 9.17 -11.41
C VAL A 479 -42.58 7.68 -11.77
N GLY A 480 -41.42 7.03 -11.80
CA GLY A 480 -41.29 5.66 -12.34
C GLY A 480 -41.44 5.63 -13.86
N SER A 481 -42.39 4.83 -14.37
CA SER A 481 -42.70 4.72 -15.82
C SER A 481 -43.97 5.46 -16.24
N GLN A 482 -44.55 6.29 -15.36
CA GLN A 482 -45.76 7.07 -15.65
C GLN A 482 -45.49 8.58 -15.50
N CYS A 483 -46.11 9.37 -16.37
CA CYS A 483 -46.09 10.83 -16.30
C CYS A 483 -47.23 11.30 -15.37
N VAL A 484 -46.89 12.06 -14.33
CA VAL A 484 -47.82 12.60 -13.33
C VAL A 484 -47.68 14.13 -13.29
N CYS A 485 -48.75 14.87 -13.05
CA CYS A 485 -48.70 16.33 -12.96
C CYS A 485 -47.74 16.80 -11.86
N MET A 486 -47.00 17.86 -12.15
CA MET A 486 -46.12 18.53 -11.19
C MET A 486 -46.93 19.31 -10.15
N SER A 487 -46.37 19.49 -8.95
CA SER A 487 -46.86 20.40 -7.92
C SER A 487 -46.32 21.81 -8.16
N PRO A 488 -47.17 22.85 -8.34
CA PRO A 488 -46.73 24.22 -8.66
C PRO A 488 -45.79 24.86 -7.64
N GLU A 489 -45.89 24.47 -6.37
CA GLU A 489 -45.13 25.07 -5.26
C GLU A 489 -43.85 24.31 -4.94
N GLU A 490 -43.89 22.98 -5.07
CA GLU A 490 -42.79 22.09 -4.66
C GLU A 490 -41.84 21.74 -5.82
N ASP A 491 -42.38 21.52 -7.02
CA ASP A 491 -41.59 21.03 -8.16
C ASP A 491 -41.07 22.16 -9.07
N CYS A 492 -41.71 23.34 -9.04
CA CYS A 492 -41.32 24.49 -9.85
C CYS A 492 -40.39 25.44 -9.07
N GLY A 493 -39.09 25.12 -9.02
CA GLY A 493 -38.03 25.92 -8.40
C GLY A 493 -37.21 26.79 -9.39
N GLN A 494 -36.77 27.96 -8.90
CA GLN A 494 -35.88 28.99 -9.48
C GLN A 494 -35.45 28.80 -10.94
N TYR A 495 -36.09 29.54 -11.86
CA TYR A 495 -35.85 29.65 -13.31
C TYR A 495 -36.77 28.81 -14.20
N SER A 496 -37.98 29.33 -14.40
CA SER A 496 -38.79 29.07 -15.59
C SER A 496 -39.10 30.40 -16.26
N GLU A 497 -39.25 30.42 -17.59
CA GLU A 497 -39.54 31.64 -18.34
C GLU A 497 -40.86 32.28 -17.87
N ASP A 498 -40.88 33.60 -17.70
CA ASP A 498 -42.12 34.31 -17.40
C ASP A 498 -43.05 34.30 -18.62
N ILE A 499 -44.33 34.01 -18.39
CA ILE A 499 -45.38 34.07 -19.41
C ILE A 499 -46.52 34.98 -18.95
N CYS A 500 -47.24 35.54 -19.92
CA CYS A 500 -48.39 36.38 -19.64
C CYS A 500 -49.69 35.58 -19.80
N VAL A 501 -50.50 35.53 -18.74
CA VAL A 501 -51.77 34.78 -18.72
C VAL A 501 -52.94 35.69 -18.32
N LEU A 502 -54.11 35.46 -18.90
CA LEU A 502 -55.36 36.13 -18.55
C LEU A 502 -56.10 35.30 -17.49
N HIS A 503 -56.38 35.91 -16.34
CA HIS A 503 -57.29 35.31 -15.36
C HIS A 503 -58.74 35.62 -15.76
N ALA A 504 -59.49 34.59 -16.18
CA ALA A 504 -60.82 34.73 -16.77
C ALA A 504 -61.85 35.38 -15.83
N VAL A 505 -61.72 35.16 -14.51
CA VAL A 505 -62.67 35.67 -13.51
C VAL A 505 -62.43 37.15 -13.19
N SER A 506 -61.16 37.57 -13.12
CA SER A 506 -60.83 38.96 -12.82
C SER A 506 -60.61 39.83 -14.06
N GLU A 507 -60.67 39.24 -15.27
CA GLU A 507 -60.41 39.88 -16.56
C GLU A 507 -59.09 40.69 -16.59
N ARG A 508 -58.06 40.23 -15.87
CA ARG A 508 -56.74 40.87 -15.77
C ARG A 508 -55.64 39.94 -16.25
N ASN A 509 -54.63 40.51 -16.90
CA ASN A 509 -53.41 39.78 -17.24
C ASN A 509 -52.46 39.74 -16.02
N VAL A 510 -51.83 38.60 -15.83
CA VAL A 510 -50.90 38.35 -14.72
C VAL A 510 -49.67 37.66 -15.31
N THR A 511 -48.49 38.15 -14.93
CA THR A 511 -47.23 37.49 -15.26
C THR A 511 -47.06 36.30 -14.33
N LYS A 512 -46.83 35.11 -14.91
CA LYS A 512 -46.70 33.86 -14.17
C LYS A 512 -45.53 33.04 -14.71
N PRO A 513 -44.77 32.33 -13.85
CA PRO A 513 -43.73 31.42 -14.32
C PRO A 513 -44.32 30.26 -15.15
N SER A 514 -43.69 29.94 -16.27
CA SER A 514 -44.21 28.94 -17.22
C SER A 514 -44.38 27.55 -16.62
N CYS A 515 -43.49 27.14 -15.69
CA CYS A 515 -43.59 25.86 -15.00
C CYS A 515 -44.88 25.76 -14.17
N GLN A 516 -45.19 26.81 -13.40
CA GLN A 516 -46.37 26.84 -12.53
C GLN A 516 -47.66 26.77 -13.35
N HIS A 517 -47.74 27.54 -14.42
CA HIS A 517 -48.90 27.54 -15.32
C HIS A 517 -49.13 26.17 -15.98
N SER A 518 -48.07 25.51 -16.47
CA SER A 518 -48.21 24.17 -17.06
C SER A 518 -48.60 23.10 -16.04
N ALA A 519 -48.11 23.20 -14.80
CA ALA A 519 -48.49 22.30 -13.71
C ALA A 519 -49.99 22.45 -13.37
N GLU A 520 -50.48 23.68 -13.26
CA GLU A 520 -51.90 23.98 -12.98
C GLU A 520 -52.85 23.53 -14.10
N ILE A 521 -52.47 23.71 -15.36
CA ILE A 521 -53.24 23.17 -16.50
C ILE A 521 -53.37 21.65 -16.38
N CYS A 522 -52.28 20.95 -16.01
CA CYS A 522 -52.31 19.50 -15.82
C CYS A 522 -53.23 19.08 -14.67
N LEU A 523 -53.26 19.85 -13.58
CA LEU A 523 -54.16 19.66 -12.44
C LEU A 523 -55.63 20.01 -12.73
N GLY A 524 -55.92 20.58 -13.91
CA GLY A 524 -57.27 20.87 -14.38
C GLY A 524 -57.78 22.26 -14.03
N GLU A 525 -56.90 23.18 -13.66
CA GLU A 525 -57.26 24.56 -13.33
C GLU A 525 -57.46 25.39 -14.61
N GLN A 526 -58.72 25.74 -14.92
CA GLN A 526 -59.10 26.40 -16.20
C GLN A 526 -59.34 27.91 -16.07
N SER A 527 -58.91 28.53 -14.97
CA SER A 527 -59.11 29.95 -14.68
C SER A 527 -58.11 30.86 -15.40
N PHE A 528 -56.99 30.32 -15.90
CA PHE A 528 -55.93 31.07 -16.57
C PHE A 528 -55.78 30.68 -18.05
N HIS A 529 -55.83 31.66 -18.95
CA HIS A 529 -55.67 31.47 -20.38
C HIS A 529 -54.36 32.11 -20.87
N PHE A 530 -53.62 31.41 -21.72
CA PHE A 530 -52.34 31.91 -22.24
C PHE A 530 -52.52 33.10 -23.20
N LEU A 531 -51.65 34.11 -23.09
CA LEU A 531 -51.60 35.27 -23.99
C LEU A 531 -50.36 35.22 -24.88
N HIS A 532 -49.17 35.33 -24.29
CA HIS A 532 -47.89 35.30 -24.98
C HIS A 532 -46.75 34.91 -24.04
N ALA A 533 -45.61 34.53 -24.61
CA ALA A 533 -44.37 34.32 -23.86
C ALA A 533 -43.76 35.67 -23.44
N GLY A 534 -43.14 35.73 -22.26
CA GLY A 534 -42.63 36.96 -21.63
C GLY A 534 -43.61 37.59 -20.63
N PRO A 535 -43.14 38.57 -19.83
CA PRO A 535 -43.95 39.24 -18.82
C PRO A 535 -45.07 40.08 -19.45
N CYS A 536 -46.18 40.25 -18.73
CA CYS A 536 -47.28 41.10 -19.18
C CYS A 536 -46.84 42.57 -19.24
N HIS A 537 -46.91 43.18 -20.42
CA HIS A 537 -46.73 44.62 -20.61
C HIS A 537 -48.09 45.30 -20.79
N GLY A 538 -48.26 46.49 -20.21
CA GLY A 538 -49.56 47.14 -20.01
C GLY A 538 -50.31 47.66 -21.27
N ASP A 539 -49.88 47.31 -22.48
CA ASP A 539 -50.34 47.94 -23.73
C ASP A 539 -50.95 46.95 -24.76
N SER A 540 -51.20 45.70 -24.37
CA SER A 540 -51.87 44.72 -25.24
C SER A 540 -53.39 44.73 -25.04
N SER A 541 -54.17 45.01 -26.10
CA SER A 541 -55.64 44.91 -26.06
C SER A 541 -56.09 43.50 -25.65
N LEU A 542 -56.69 43.37 -24.47
CA LEU A 542 -57.21 42.11 -23.91
C LEU A 542 -58.59 41.73 -24.45
N GLU A 543 -59.18 42.55 -25.32
CA GLU A 543 -60.57 42.41 -25.81
C GLU A 543 -60.80 41.04 -26.46
N TRP A 544 -59.90 40.61 -27.35
CA TRP A 544 -59.97 39.27 -27.96
C TRP A 544 -59.69 38.15 -26.95
N ALA A 545 -58.77 38.35 -26.01
CA ALA A 545 -58.44 37.30 -25.04
C ALA A 545 -59.59 37.02 -24.07
N ILE A 546 -60.31 38.06 -23.64
CA ILE A 546 -61.51 37.96 -22.80
C ILE A 546 -62.65 37.29 -23.59
N GLU A 547 -62.84 37.68 -24.85
CA GLU A 547 -63.79 37.03 -25.76
C GLU A 547 -63.47 35.54 -26.00
N ARG A 548 -62.19 35.21 -26.24
CA ARG A 548 -61.70 33.83 -26.41
C ARG A 548 -61.96 33.00 -25.15
N ALA A 549 -61.69 33.55 -23.96
CA ALA A 549 -62.00 32.90 -22.69
C ALA A 549 -63.51 32.65 -22.52
N LYS A 550 -64.37 33.62 -22.86
CA LYS A 550 -65.84 33.46 -22.81
C LYS A 550 -66.36 32.39 -23.77
N LEU A 551 -65.81 32.34 -24.99
CA LEU A 551 -66.16 31.31 -25.98
C LEU A 551 -65.69 29.92 -25.55
N SER A 552 -64.55 29.83 -24.85
CA SER A 552 -63.95 28.56 -24.37
C SER A 552 -64.84 27.77 -23.41
N ALA A 553 -65.71 28.46 -22.64
CA ALA A 553 -66.62 27.83 -21.70
C ALA A 553 -67.59 26.86 -22.39
N ASN A 554 -67.98 27.17 -23.63
CA ASN A 554 -68.91 26.38 -24.43
C ASN A 554 -68.21 25.43 -25.42
N SER A 555 -66.89 25.32 -25.37
CA SER A 555 -66.11 24.44 -26.25
C SER A 555 -66.12 22.99 -25.74
N LEU A 556 -66.38 22.06 -26.66
CA LEU A 556 -66.38 20.61 -26.43
C LEU A 556 -64.97 20.01 -26.51
N LYS A 557 -64.08 20.59 -27.33
CA LYS A 557 -62.67 20.19 -27.48
C LYS A 557 -61.76 21.19 -26.79
N LYS A 558 -60.92 20.71 -25.87
CA LYS A 558 -59.86 21.48 -25.22
C LYS A 558 -58.57 20.68 -25.31
N VAL A 559 -57.68 21.02 -26.24
CA VAL A 559 -56.44 20.27 -26.51
C VAL A 559 -55.23 21.11 -26.12
N PRO A 560 -54.30 20.60 -25.30
CA PRO A 560 -53.10 21.34 -24.93
C PRO A 560 -52.14 21.50 -26.12
N CYS A 561 -51.60 22.71 -26.28
CA CYS A 561 -50.69 23.11 -27.36
C CYS A 561 -49.59 24.02 -26.80
N GLY A 562 -48.46 23.44 -26.40
CA GLY A 562 -47.42 24.18 -25.68
C GLY A 562 -47.94 24.72 -24.34
N TYR A 563 -47.92 26.05 -24.17
CA TYR A 563 -48.49 26.74 -22.99
C TYR A 563 -49.98 27.11 -23.16
N ASP A 564 -50.53 26.94 -24.37
CA ASP A 564 -51.90 27.33 -24.71
C ASP A 564 -52.85 26.13 -24.82
N THR A 565 -54.15 26.37 -24.82
CA THR A 565 -55.18 25.35 -25.03
C THR A 565 -55.99 25.70 -26.27
N CYS A 566 -55.99 24.82 -27.26
CA CYS A 566 -56.75 25.01 -28.49
C CYS A 566 -58.16 24.47 -28.34
N TYR A 567 -59.12 25.27 -28.79
CA TYR A 567 -60.56 24.98 -28.71
C TYR A 567 -61.12 24.38 -30.01
N ASP A 568 -62.43 24.10 -30.08
CA ASP A 568 -63.08 23.49 -31.26
C ASP A 568 -62.81 24.24 -32.57
N TRP A 569 -62.59 25.55 -32.50
CA TRP A 569 -62.34 26.44 -33.64
C TRP A 569 -60.84 26.71 -33.90
N GLU A 570 -59.94 25.97 -33.25
CA GLU A 570 -58.49 26.15 -33.34
C GLU A 570 -57.77 24.81 -33.59
N GLU A 571 -56.58 24.89 -34.18
CA GLU A 571 -55.67 23.75 -34.36
C GLU A 571 -54.27 24.07 -33.84
N CYS A 572 -53.53 23.03 -33.42
CA CYS A 572 -52.15 23.12 -32.96
C CYS A 572 -51.22 22.51 -34.01
N PRO A 573 -50.41 23.29 -34.73
CA PRO A 573 -49.46 22.76 -35.70
C PRO A 573 -48.26 22.10 -34.99
N ASP A 574 -47.77 20.94 -35.46
CA ASP A 574 -46.65 20.20 -34.85
C ASP A 574 -45.34 21.00 -34.71
N THR A 575 -45.20 22.12 -35.43
CA THR A 575 -44.01 22.98 -35.45
C THR A 575 -44.15 24.24 -34.60
N GLN A 576 -45.34 24.54 -34.06
CA GLN A 576 -45.64 25.78 -33.33
C GLN A 576 -46.27 25.49 -31.98
N THR A 577 -45.90 26.28 -30.96
CA THR A 577 -46.42 26.16 -29.59
C THR A 577 -47.61 27.11 -29.34
N ARG A 578 -48.36 27.46 -30.39
CA ARG A 578 -49.49 28.39 -30.34
C ARG A 578 -50.63 27.89 -31.24
N CYS A 579 -51.86 28.09 -30.78
CA CYS A 579 -53.07 27.76 -31.52
C CYS A 579 -53.27 28.68 -32.72
N SER A 580 -53.61 28.11 -33.87
CA SER A 580 -54.05 28.83 -35.06
C SER A 580 -55.55 28.68 -35.27
N CYS A 581 -56.21 29.77 -35.64
CA CYS A 581 -57.65 29.78 -35.91
C CYS A 581 -57.99 28.92 -37.14
N LEU A 582 -59.01 28.07 -37.02
CA LEU A 582 -59.60 27.39 -38.16
C LEU A 582 -60.35 28.38 -39.04
N MET A 583 -60.44 28.06 -40.34
CA MET A 583 -61.33 28.74 -41.27
C MET A 583 -62.76 28.24 -41.06
N PRO A 584 -63.80 29.09 -41.22
CA PRO A 584 -65.18 28.73 -40.90
C PRO A 584 -65.72 27.49 -41.62
N TYR A 585 -65.20 27.14 -42.80
CA TYR A 585 -65.61 25.93 -43.53
C TYR A 585 -65.03 24.63 -42.95
N GLN A 586 -64.02 24.71 -42.08
CA GLN A 586 -63.39 23.57 -41.41
C GLN A 586 -64.17 23.11 -40.17
N CYS A 587 -65.13 23.92 -39.70
CA CYS A 587 -66.01 23.57 -38.60
C CYS A 587 -67.07 22.53 -39.02
N PRO A 588 -67.43 21.57 -38.14
CA PRO A 588 -68.48 20.58 -38.42
C PRO A 588 -69.84 21.24 -38.67
N LYS A 589 -70.64 20.67 -39.58
CA LYS A 589 -71.97 21.21 -39.95
C LYS A 589 -73.12 20.75 -39.06
N GLU A 590 -72.96 19.64 -38.33
CA GLU A 590 -73.98 19.08 -37.44
C GLU A 590 -73.68 19.48 -35.99
N GLU A 591 -74.10 20.69 -35.62
CA GLU A 591 -73.99 21.21 -34.26
C GLU A 591 -75.37 21.72 -33.82
N SER A 592 -75.86 21.29 -32.66
CA SER A 592 -77.23 21.56 -32.19
C SER A 592 -77.45 22.98 -31.67
N ARG A 593 -76.39 23.80 -31.56
CA ARG A 593 -76.42 25.17 -31.05
C ARG A 593 -76.05 26.16 -32.15
N LEU A 594 -77.07 26.84 -32.67
CA LEU A 594 -76.93 27.85 -33.72
C LEU A 594 -77.00 29.27 -33.13
N HIS A 595 -76.10 30.13 -33.59
CA HIS A 595 -76.06 31.56 -33.28
C HIS A 595 -76.48 32.37 -34.50
N CYS A 596 -77.37 33.35 -34.30
CA CYS A 596 -77.76 34.28 -35.35
C CYS A 596 -76.78 35.45 -35.39
N ILE A 597 -76.05 35.58 -36.50
CA ILE A 597 -75.06 36.64 -36.71
C ILE A 597 -75.45 37.55 -37.85
N GLN A 598 -75.10 38.83 -37.72
CA GLN A 598 -75.16 39.82 -38.79
C GLN A 598 -73.74 40.25 -39.17
N MET A 599 -73.41 40.09 -40.45
CA MET A 599 -72.11 40.52 -40.98
C MET A 599 -72.07 42.03 -41.11
N ARG A 600 -71.15 42.72 -40.41
CA ARG A 600 -71.09 44.20 -40.44
C ARG A 600 -70.75 44.75 -41.83
N SER A 601 -70.05 43.97 -42.66
CA SER A 601 -69.65 44.35 -44.03
C SER A 601 -70.77 44.25 -45.06
N THR A 602 -71.78 43.39 -44.87
CA THR A 602 -72.81 43.10 -45.89
C THR A 602 -74.25 43.22 -45.38
N GLY A 603 -74.46 43.36 -44.07
CA GLY A 603 -75.78 43.41 -43.43
C GLY A 603 -76.55 42.09 -43.44
N ARG A 604 -76.03 41.03 -44.07
CA ARG A 604 -76.70 39.72 -44.17
C ARG A 604 -76.72 38.99 -42.84
N ARG A 605 -77.88 38.39 -42.53
CA ARG A 605 -78.11 37.55 -41.35
C ARG A 605 -77.99 36.07 -41.69
N ARG A 606 -77.28 35.30 -40.86
CA ARG A 606 -77.11 33.84 -41.01
C ARG A 606 -77.06 33.15 -39.67
N ALA A 607 -77.60 31.93 -39.61
CA ALA A 607 -77.37 31.01 -38.51
C ALA A 607 -76.03 30.30 -38.71
N VAL A 608 -75.15 30.36 -37.70
CA VAL A 608 -73.84 29.69 -37.71
C VAL A 608 -73.66 28.85 -36.45
N SER A 609 -72.86 27.80 -36.54
CA SER A 609 -72.54 26.96 -35.38
C SER A 609 -71.62 27.68 -34.39
N HIS A 610 -71.47 27.17 -33.16
CA HIS A 610 -70.57 27.77 -32.15
C HIS A 610 -69.11 27.76 -32.63
N CYS A 611 -68.66 26.64 -33.23
CA CYS A 611 -67.34 26.57 -33.87
C CYS A 611 -67.19 27.64 -34.96
N MET A 612 -68.17 27.79 -35.85
CA MET A 612 -68.10 28.78 -36.93
C MET A 612 -68.09 30.23 -36.42
N LEU A 613 -68.91 30.54 -35.40
CA LEU A 613 -68.93 31.86 -34.76
C LEU A 613 -67.56 32.19 -34.16
N ALA A 614 -66.99 31.25 -33.40
CA ALA A 614 -65.71 31.44 -32.73
C ALA A 614 -64.54 31.49 -33.72
N ALA A 615 -64.55 30.67 -34.78
CA ALA A 615 -63.59 30.72 -35.89
C ALA A 615 -63.62 32.08 -36.61
N MET A 616 -64.81 32.63 -36.89
CA MET A 616 -64.96 33.94 -37.53
C MET A 616 -64.41 35.06 -36.63
N LYS A 617 -64.69 35.03 -35.32
CA LYS A 617 -64.14 36.01 -34.38
C LYS A 617 -62.62 35.87 -34.23
N CYS A 618 -62.10 34.65 -34.20
CA CYS A 618 -60.66 34.35 -34.14
C CYS A 618 -59.90 34.90 -35.35
N ALA A 619 -60.49 34.80 -36.55
CA ALA A 619 -59.96 35.39 -37.77
C ALA A 619 -60.13 36.92 -37.88
N GLY A 620 -60.68 37.60 -36.86
CA GLY A 620 -60.86 39.05 -36.83
C GLY A 620 -62.02 39.57 -37.71
N ILE A 621 -62.96 38.70 -38.09
CA ILE A 621 -64.10 39.09 -38.93
C ILE A 621 -65.11 39.90 -38.10
N LYS A 622 -65.40 41.14 -38.54
CA LYS A 622 -66.36 42.03 -37.87
C LYS A 622 -67.81 41.58 -38.07
N LEU A 623 -68.40 41.03 -37.03
CA LEU A 623 -69.78 40.53 -36.98
C LEU A 623 -70.46 40.93 -35.67
N GLU A 624 -71.78 40.94 -35.67
CA GLU A 624 -72.61 41.21 -34.49
C GLU A 624 -73.52 40.01 -34.21
N VAL A 625 -73.55 39.56 -32.96
CA VAL A 625 -74.38 38.42 -32.52
C VAL A 625 -75.72 38.99 -32.04
N LEU A 626 -76.81 38.64 -32.72
CA LEU A 626 -78.13 39.22 -32.46
C LEU A 626 -78.91 38.44 -31.40
N GLU A 627 -78.93 37.10 -31.47
CA GLU A 627 -79.63 36.21 -30.53
C GLU A 627 -79.08 34.77 -30.58
N GLN A 628 -79.26 34.00 -29.49
CA GLN A 628 -78.98 32.56 -29.43
C GLN A 628 -80.21 31.79 -29.97
N GLY A 629 -80.12 31.22 -31.18
CA GLY A 629 -81.23 30.49 -31.82
C GLY A 629 -81.43 30.75 -33.31
N SER A 630 -82.53 30.23 -33.86
CA SER A 630 -82.89 30.30 -35.30
C SER A 630 -83.08 31.73 -35.79
N CYS A 631 -82.30 32.11 -36.81
CA CYS A 631 -82.22 33.46 -37.35
C CYS A 631 -83.43 33.72 -38.28
N PRO A 632 -84.33 34.68 -37.98
CA PRO A 632 -85.43 35.03 -38.88
C PRO A 632 -84.87 35.68 -40.16
N MET A 633 -85.38 35.23 -41.32
CA MET A 633 -84.95 35.62 -42.68
C MET A 633 -84.91 37.14 -42.89
#